data_AF-A0A2E8JQR9-F1
#
_entry.id   AF-A0A2E8JQR9-F1
#
_cell.length_a   1.000
_cell.length_b   1.000
_cell.length_c   1.000
_cell.angle_alpha   90.00
_cell.angle_beta   90.00
_cell.angle_gamma   90.00
#
_symmetry.space_group_name_H-M   'P 1'
#
loop_
_entity.id
_entity.type
_entity.pdbx_description
1 polymer ?
#
loop_
_entity_poly.entity_id
_entity_poly.type
_entity_poly.pdbx_seq_one_letter_code
_entity_poly.pdbx_strand_id
1 'polypeptide(L)'
;MTARTKIIIAAVAFGLICIAAIIGAIINQANQPTSDQPRATGEQTTTYDPVTGEEIVETEGKAPEGLVEEGVLLLGFSKLSDLGMSLQQIEFAKIAIQDYATNDLEDARRISLDPNTLSQTVAADTGQVDITGDIVIDNETRQRATFSYVGYNDVLVRVYDKSTNEELFISAQDQH
;
A
#
# COMPACT_ATOMS: atom_id res chain seq x y z
N MET A 1 40.40 33.22 -57.63
CA MET A 1 39.55 32.21 -56.94
C MET A 1 38.48 31.72 -57.92
N THR A 2 38.59 30.49 -58.41
CA THR A 2 37.73 29.97 -59.49
C THR A 2 36.32 29.68 -58.97
N ALA A 3 35.29 29.80 -59.81
CA ALA A 3 33.88 29.59 -59.41
C ALA A 3 33.64 28.25 -58.69
N ARG A 4 34.38 27.21 -59.08
CA ARG A 4 34.37 25.89 -58.42
C ARG A 4 34.84 25.94 -56.96
N THR A 5 35.82 26.78 -56.65
CA THR A 5 36.34 26.94 -55.28
C THR A 5 35.32 27.64 -54.38
N LYS A 6 34.54 28.60 -54.91
CA LYS A 6 33.47 29.28 -54.17
C LYS A 6 32.28 28.35 -53.86
N ILE A 7 31.93 27.46 -54.79
CA ILE A 7 30.87 26.47 -54.60
C ILE A 7 31.24 25.44 -53.53
N ILE A 8 32.48 24.95 -53.54
CA ILE A 8 32.97 24.00 -52.52
C ILE A 8 32.96 24.63 -51.13
N ILE A 9 33.42 25.88 -50.99
CA ILE A 9 33.42 26.58 -49.70
C ILE A 9 31.98 26.84 -49.21
N ALA A 10 31.06 27.22 -50.10
CA ALA A 10 29.65 27.40 -49.74
C ALA A 10 28.98 26.09 -49.29
N ALA A 11 29.28 24.97 -49.96
CA ALA A 11 28.75 23.66 -49.58
C ALA A 11 29.28 23.18 -48.23
N VAL A 12 30.57 23.40 -47.94
CA VAL A 12 31.17 23.06 -46.63
C VAL A 12 30.62 23.95 -45.52
N ALA A 13 30.46 25.25 -45.77
CA ALA A 13 29.88 26.18 -44.80
C ALA A 13 28.41 25.83 -44.49
N PHE A 14 27.62 25.50 -45.52
CA PHE A 14 26.23 25.07 -45.33
C PHE A 14 26.13 23.74 -44.57
N GLY A 15 26.99 22.77 -44.90
CA GLY A 15 27.06 21.50 -44.18
C GLY A 15 27.39 21.67 -42.69
N LEU A 16 28.33 22.56 -42.36
CA LEU A 16 28.69 22.86 -40.96
C LEU A 16 27.55 23.57 -40.22
N ILE A 17 26.82 24.46 -40.88
CA ILE A 17 25.64 25.13 -40.30
C ILE A 17 24.52 24.11 -40.02
N CYS A 18 24.27 23.18 -40.94
CA CYS A 18 23.28 22.12 -40.72
C CYS A 18 23.66 21.20 -39.55
N ILE A 19 24.94 20.81 -39.44
CA ILE A 19 25.42 19.97 -38.33
C ILE A 19 25.28 20.72 -36.99
N ALA A 20 25.64 22.00 -36.93
CA ALA A 20 25.48 22.82 -35.73
C ALA A 20 24.00 22.98 -35.32
N ALA A 21 23.10 23.14 -36.29
CA ALA A 21 21.66 23.22 -36.02
C ALA A 21 21.09 21.90 -35.47
N ILE A 22 21.54 20.75 -35.99
CA ILE A 22 21.13 19.43 -35.50
C ILE A 22 21.64 19.19 -34.07
N ILE A 23 22.91 19.49 -33.80
CA ILE A 23 23.49 19.37 -32.46
C ILE A 23 22.79 20.31 -31.47
N GLY A 24 22.50 21.55 -31.88
CA GLY A 24 21.74 22.50 -31.07
C GLY A 24 20.32 22.01 -30.75
N ALA A 25 19.63 21.38 -31.71
CA ALA A 25 18.31 20.80 -31.48
C ALA A 25 18.35 19.60 -30.50
N ILE A 26 19.37 18.74 -30.60
CA ILE A 26 19.55 17.60 -29.69
C ILE A 26 19.87 18.06 -28.26
N ILE A 27 20.75 19.06 -28.10
CA ILE A 27 21.07 19.62 -26.77
C ILE A 27 19.85 20.34 -26.16
N ASN A 28 19.04 21.02 -26.99
CA ASN A 28 17.81 21.65 -26.51
C ASN A 28 16.76 20.62 -26.07
N GLN A 29 16.71 19.43 -26.69
CA GLN A 29 15.86 18.32 -26.21
C GLN A 29 16.43 17.65 -24.96
N ALA A 30 17.75 17.52 -24.82
CA ALA A 30 18.39 16.91 -23.65
C ALA A 30 18.35 17.81 -22.39
N ASN A 31 18.24 19.14 -22.57
CA ASN A 31 18.14 20.12 -21.48
C ASN A 31 16.70 20.62 -21.25
N GLN A 32 15.71 20.10 -21.96
CA GLN A 32 14.33 20.27 -21.50
C GLN A 32 14.18 19.43 -20.22
N PRO A 33 13.86 20.04 -19.07
CA PRO A 33 13.44 19.25 -17.92
C PRO A 33 12.30 18.38 -18.42
N THR A 34 12.44 17.05 -18.27
CA THR A 34 11.39 16.09 -18.57
C THR A 34 10.26 16.36 -17.58
N SER A 35 9.44 17.35 -17.92
CA SER A 35 8.24 17.75 -17.21
C SER A 35 7.06 17.63 -18.16
N ASP A 36 7.01 16.50 -18.87
CA ASP A 36 5.76 15.94 -19.38
C ASP A 36 5.18 15.03 -18.28
N GLN A 37 4.86 15.60 -17.12
CA GLN A 37 3.62 15.19 -16.50
C GLN A 37 2.54 16.01 -17.21
N PRO A 38 1.48 15.37 -17.74
CA PRO A 38 0.33 16.13 -18.19
C PRO A 38 -0.09 17.00 -17.01
N ARG A 39 -0.06 18.32 -17.20
CA ARG A 39 -0.63 19.25 -16.22
C ARG A 39 -2.12 18.99 -16.29
N ALA A 40 -2.59 18.07 -15.44
CA ALA A 40 -4.00 17.94 -15.14
C ALA A 40 -4.41 19.34 -14.69
N THR A 41 -5.11 20.06 -15.56
CA THR A 41 -6.09 21.06 -15.12
C THR A 41 -7.23 20.28 -14.48
N GLY A 42 -6.92 19.56 -13.40
CA GLY A 42 -7.95 19.04 -12.53
C GLY A 42 -8.54 20.25 -11.86
N GLU A 43 -9.84 20.45 -12.04
CA GLU A 43 -10.57 21.45 -11.28
C GLU A 43 -10.30 21.16 -9.80
N GLN A 44 -9.62 22.09 -9.12
CA GLN A 44 -9.41 21.99 -7.69
C GLN A 44 -10.75 22.28 -7.04
N THR A 45 -11.36 21.24 -6.49
CA THR A 45 -12.56 21.42 -5.68
C THR A 45 -12.14 21.41 -4.23
N THR A 46 -12.33 22.54 -3.57
CA THR A 46 -12.20 22.62 -2.12
C THR A 46 -13.46 22.03 -1.51
N THR A 47 -13.32 20.90 -0.80
CA THR A 47 -14.38 20.31 0.01
C THR A 47 -14.01 20.43 1.49
N TYR A 48 -14.98 20.72 2.35
CA TYR A 48 -14.76 20.84 3.78
C TYR A 48 -15.05 19.51 4.47
N ASP A 49 -14.11 19.03 5.29
CA ASP A 49 -14.34 17.83 6.12
C ASP A 49 -15.35 18.16 7.24
N PRO A 50 -16.51 17.49 7.31
CA PRO A 50 -17.51 17.74 8.34
C PRO A 50 -17.10 17.26 9.74
N VAL A 51 -16.06 16.44 9.88
CA VAL A 51 -15.59 15.86 11.15
C VAL A 51 -14.43 16.66 11.74
N THR A 52 -13.41 16.97 10.93
CA THR A 52 -12.21 17.68 11.39
C THR A 52 -12.30 19.19 11.19
N GLY A 53 -13.15 19.66 10.26
CA GLY A 53 -13.23 21.06 9.86
C GLY A 53 -12.04 21.52 9.03
N GLU A 54 -11.25 20.60 8.46
CA GLU A 54 -10.13 20.93 7.60
C GLU A 54 -10.56 21.10 6.14
N GLU A 55 -9.82 21.97 5.43
CA GLU A 55 -10.01 22.22 4.00
C GLU A 55 -9.29 21.11 3.20
N ILE A 56 -10.05 20.25 2.51
CA ILE A 56 -9.49 19.19 1.67
C ILE A 56 -9.48 19.68 0.22
N VAL A 57 -8.28 19.73 -0.38
CA VAL A 57 -8.11 20.08 -1.79
C VAL A 57 -8.13 18.80 -2.62
N GLU A 58 -9.26 18.52 -3.26
CA GLU A 58 -9.35 17.42 -4.23
C GLU A 58 -8.83 17.89 -5.59
N THR A 59 -7.84 17.15 -6.13
CA THR A 59 -7.29 17.40 -7.46
C THR A 59 -7.66 16.23 -8.38
N GLU A 60 -8.39 16.51 -9.46
CA GLU A 60 -8.81 15.50 -10.43
C GLU A 60 -7.63 14.65 -10.93
N GLY A 61 -7.77 13.32 -10.87
CA GLY A 61 -6.77 12.37 -11.34
C GLY A 61 -5.66 12.03 -10.33
N LYS A 62 -5.66 12.62 -9.12
CA LYS A 62 -4.94 12.08 -7.96
C LYS A 62 -5.92 11.43 -7.01
N ALA A 63 -5.52 10.31 -6.40
CA ALA A 63 -6.24 9.81 -5.24
C ALA A 63 -6.28 10.92 -4.18
N PRO A 64 -7.42 11.16 -3.50
CA PRO A 64 -7.49 12.15 -2.44
C PRO A 64 -6.37 11.89 -1.43
N GLU A 65 -5.47 12.85 -1.23
CA GLU A 65 -4.62 12.85 -0.05
C GLU A 65 -5.52 13.20 1.12
N GLY A 66 -6.00 12.19 1.86
CA GLY A 66 -6.83 12.43 3.05
C GLY A 66 -8.10 11.60 3.17
N LEU A 67 -8.28 10.50 2.42
CA LEU A 67 -9.19 9.46 2.89
C LEU A 67 -8.50 8.73 4.04
N VAL A 68 -8.64 9.27 5.25
CA VAL A 68 -8.56 8.45 6.46
C VAL A 68 -9.60 7.37 6.24
N GLU A 69 -9.19 6.13 5.99
CA GLU A 69 -10.11 5.00 6.10
C GLU A 69 -10.73 5.13 7.49
N GLU A 70 -12.04 5.44 7.55
CA GLU A 70 -12.79 5.36 8.80
C GLU A 70 -12.64 3.92 9.29
N GLY A 71 -11.78 3.69 10.27
CA GLY A 71 -11.43 2.35 10.71
C GLY A 71 -10.05 2.25 11.35
N VAL A 72 -9.72 1.05 11.81
CA VAL A 72 -8.45 0.75 12.44
C VAL A 72 -7.47 0.36 11.33
N LEU A 73 -6.31 1.02 11.27
CA LEU A 73 -5.30 0.69 10.27
C LEU A 73 -4.69 -0.68 10.57
N LEU A 74 -4.94 -1.66 9.69
CA LEU A 74 -4.41 -3.02 9.81
C LEU A 74 -3.13 -3.21 8.98
N LEU A 75 -2.01 -3.52 9.64
CA LEU A 75 -0.70 -3.67 8.99
C LEU A 75 -0.11 -5.06 9.20
N GLY A 76 0.70 -5.53 8.24
CA GLY A 76 1.47 -6.77 8.37
C GLY A 76 0.69 -8.06 8.14
N PHE A 77 -0.65 -8.02 8.04
CA PHE A 77 -1.50 -9.20 7.78
C PHE A 77 -1.19 -9.94 6.48
N SER A 78 -0.59 -9.27 5.49
CA SER A 78 -0.11 -9.92 4.26
C SER A 78 0.95 -11.01 4.53
N LYS A 79 1.64 -10.96 5.68
CA LYS A 79 2.61 -11.98 6.11
C LYS A 79 2.00 -13.32 6.45
N LEU A 80 0.69 -13.38 6.65
CA LEU A 80 -0.03 -14.64 6.79
C LEU A 80 -0.03 -15.45 5.48
N SER A 81 0.12 -14.80 4.31
CA SER A 81 0.26 -15.51 3.03
C SER A 81 1.57 -16.30 2.93
N ASP A 82 2.64 -15.83 3.57
CA ASP A 82 3.93 -16.52 3.65
C ASP A 82 3.79 -17.86 4.43
N LEU A 83 2.74 -17.99 5.24
CA LEU A 83 2.39 -19.18 6.03
C LEU A 83 1.23 -19.98 5.40
N GLY A 84 0.84 -19.67 4.17
CA GLY A 84 -0.11 -20.48 3.41
C GLY A 84 -1.59 -20.13 3.62
N MET A 85 -1.93 -19.01 4.26
CA MET A 85 -3.30 -18.50 4.22
C MET A 85 -3.64 -17.97 2.82
N SER A 86 -4.84 -18.27 2.33
CA SER A 86 -5.36 -17.70 1.10
C SER A 86 -5.70 -16.22 1.27
N LEU A 87 -5.81 -15.47 0.16
CA LEU A 87 -6.24 -14.06 0.22
C LEU A 87 -7.59 -13.90 0.92
N GLN A 88 -8.53 -14.81 0.66
CA GLN A 88 -9.86 -14.77 1.29
C GLN A 88 -9.77 -14.97 2.81
N GLN A 89 -8.95 -15.91 3.28
CA GLN A 89 -8.74 -16.13 4.71
C GLN A 89 -8.06 -14.94 5.38
N ILE A 90 -7.14 -14.28 4.68
CA ILE A 90 -6.50 -13.05 5.17
C ILE A 90 -7.52 -11.93 5.31
N GLU A 91 -8.43 -11.76 4.34
CA GLU A 91 -9.50 -10.77 4.44
C GLU A 91 -10.47 -11.09 5.59
N PHE A 92 -10.86 -12.36 5.78
CA PHE A 92 -11.66 -12.76 6.94
C PHE A 92 -10.95 -12.52 8.26
N ALA A 93 -9.64 -12.78 8.33
CA ALA A 93 -8.84 -12.50 9.51
C ALA A 93 -8.77 -10.98 9.81
N LYS A 94 -8.63 -10.15 8.77
CA LYS A 94 -8.67 -8.68 8.90
C LYS A 94 -10.01 -8.19 9.41
N ILE A 95 -11.12 -8.71 8.86
CA ILE A 95 -12.48 -8.38 9.33
C ILE A 95 -12.62 -8.74 10.82
N ALA A 96 -12.21 -9.94 11.22
CA ALA A 96 -12.28 -10.35 12.62
C ALA A 96 -11.44 -9.47 13.56
N ILE A 97 -10.26 -9.03 13.14
CA ILE A 97 -9.44 -8.11 13.94
C ILE A 97 -10.03 -6.69 13.95
N GLN A 98 -10.66 -6.26 12.87
CA GLN A 98 -11.40 -5.00 12.82
C GLN A 98 -12.60 -5.03 13.79
N ASP A 99 -13.30 -6.16 13.88
CA ASP A 99 -14.40 -6.36 14.82
C ASP A 99 -13.91 -6.33 16.27
N TYR A 100 -12.79 -7.00 16.57
CA TYR A 100 -12.13 -6.91 17.88
C TYR A 100 -11.77 -5.46 18.23
N ALA A 101 -11.19 -4.73 17.29
CA ALA A 101 -10.82 -3.34 17.52
C ALA A 101 -12.04 -2.44 17.79
N THR A 102 -13.12 -2.63 17.03
CA THR A 102 -14.32 -1.79 17.12
C THR A 102 -15.13 -2.07 18.38
N ASN A 103 -15.20 -3.33 18.82
CA ASN A 103 -16.05 -3.72 19.95
C ASN A 103 -15.32 -3.67 21.31
N ASP A 104 -14.02 -3.97 21.33
CA ASP A 104 -13.27 -4.15 22.58
C ASP A 104 -12.18 -3.10 22.79
N LEU A 105 -11.82 -2.32 21.75
CA LEU A 105 -10.74 -1.33 21.78
C LEU A 105 -11.20 0.02 21.21
N GLU A 106 -12.16 0.69 21.86
CA GLU A 106 -12.84 1.92 21.40
C GLU A 106 -11.92 2.98 20.75
N ASP A 107 -10.68 3.13 21.22
CA ASP A 107 -9.74 4.16 20.75
C ASP A 107 -8.60 3.63 19.85
N ALA A 108 -8.59 2.34 19.50
CA ALA A 108 -7.50 1.76 18.71
C ALA A 108 -7.45 2.38 17.30
N ARG A 109 -6.28 2.93 16.92
CA ARG A 109 -6.11 3.55 15.60
C ARG A 109 -5.37 2.65 14.63
N ARG A 110 -4.50 1.78 15.14
CA ARG A 110 -3.65 0.90 14.34
C ARG A 110 -3.43 -0.42 15.05
N ILE A 111 -3.58 -1.51 14.31
CA ILE A 111 -3.16 -2.85 14.74
C ILE A 111 -2.19 -3.39 13.70
N SER A 112 -1.03 -3.85 14.16
CA SER A 112 0.01 -4.41 13.30
C SER A 112 0.38 -5.82 13.74
N LEU A 113 0.51 -6.74 12.79
CA LEU A 113 1.01 -8.08 13.05
C LEU A 113 2.55 -8.07 13.06
N ASP A 114 3.18 -8.53 14.15
CA ASP A 114 4.64 -8.61 14.25
C ASP A 114 5.15 -9.87 13.52
N PRO A 115 5.79 -9.73 12.35
CA PRO A 115 6.16 -10.88 11.53
C PRO A 115 7.21 -11.77 12.19
N ASN A 116 8.00 -11.24 13.13
CA ASN A 116 9.07 -12.00 13.78
C ASN A 116 8.54 -12.97 14.84
N THR A 117 7.25 -12.86 15.18
CA THR A 117 6.61 -13.67 16.22
C THR A 117 5.71 -14.75 15.65
N LEU A 118 5.56 -14.79 14.33
CA LEU A 118 4.67 -15.73 13.67
C LEU A 118 5.23 -17.15 13.74
N SER A 119 4.36 -18.07 14.14
CA SER A 119 4.62 -19.51 14.17
C SER A 119 3.41 -20.26 13.65
N GLN A 120 3.64 -21.35 12.95
CA GLN A 120 2.59 -22.22 12.40
C GLN A 120 2.68 -23.61 13.03
N THR A 121 1.52 -24.17 13.34
CA THR A 121 1.34 -25.58 13.68
C THR A 121 0.32 -26.20 12.74
N VAL A 122 0.56 -27.44 12.32
CA VAL A 122 -0.38 -28.21 11.48
C VAL A 122 -0.70 -29.52 12.19
N ALA A 123 -1.97 -29.73 12.52
CA ALA A 123 -2.47 -30.96 13.10
C ALA A 123 -2.50 -32.06 12.01
N ALA A 124 -1.74 -33.14 12.21
CA ALA A 124 -1.54 -34.17 11.19
C ALA A 124 -2.79 -35.03 10.94
N ASP A 125 -3.69 -35.10 11.91
CA ASP A 125 -4.90 -35.91 11.90
C ASP A 125 -6.10 -35.18 11.27
N THR A 126 -6.24 -33.88 11.54
CA THR A 126 -7.36 -33.06 11.04
C THR A 126 -6.99 -32.19 9.85
N GLY A 127 -5.69 -31.94 9.63
CA GLY A 127 -5.22 -30.93 8.68
C GLY A 127 -5.48 -29.49 9.14
N GLN A 128 -5.92 -29.29 10.39
CA GLN A 128 -6.09 -27.95 10.95
C GLN A 128 -4.76 -27.23 11.02
N VAL A 129 -4.76 -25.99 10.56
CA VAL A 129 -3.60 -25.10 10.62
C VAL A 129 -3.89 -24.01 11.65
N ASP A 130 -2.96 -23.83 12.58
CA ASP A 130 -2.98 -22.76 13.56
C ASP A 130 -1.75 -21.86 13.35
N ILE A 131 -1.98 -20.60 13.00
CA ILE A 131 -0.94 -19.58 12.94
C ILE A 131 -1.07 -18.71 14.19
N THR A 132 -0.02 -18.59 14.98
CA THR A 132 0.02 -17.76 16.18
C THR A 132 1.05 -16.65 15.99
N GLY A 133 0.71 -15.43 16.41
CA GLY A 133 1.65 -14.30 16.40
C GLY A 133 1.21 -13.19 17.35
N ASP A 134 2.09 -12.22 17.57
CA ASP A 134 1.76 -11.02 18.30
C ASP A 134 1.12 -9.99 17.37
N ILE A 135 0.01 -9.39 17.82
CA ILE A 135 -0.48 -8.13 17.29
C ILE A 135 -0.06 -6.99 18.23
N VAL A 136 0.32 -5.86 17.64
CA VAL A 136 0.73 -4.65 18.33
C VAL A 136 -0.31 -3.56 18.05
N ILE A 137 -1.02 -3.14 19.09
CA ILE A 137 -2.04 -2.09 19.06
C ILE A 137 -1.36 -0.76 19.39
N ASP A 138 -1.47 0.21 18.49
CA ASP A 138 -0.94 1.57 18.63
C ASP A 138 0.55 1.68 19.02
N ASN A 139 1.36 0.67 18.68
CA ASN A 139 2.78 0.52 19.08
C ASN A 139 3.04 0.27 20.57
N GLU A 140 2.00 0.04 21.38
CA GLU A 140 2.13 -0.05 22.83
C GLU A 140 1.72 -1.43 23.35
N THR A 141 0.45 -1.79 23.12
CA THR A 141 -0.13 -3.01 23.67
C THR A 141 0.17 -4.19 22.76
N ARG A 142 0.76 -5.24 23.32
CA ARG A 142 1.03 -6.50 22.60
C ARG A 142 0.07 -7.58 23.05
N GLN A 143 -0.75 -8.07 22.13
CA GLN A 143 -1.64 -9.21 22.33
C GLN A 143 -1.23 -10.37 21.45
N ARG A 144 -1.62 -11.59 21.80
CA ARG A 144 -1.41 -12.76 20.96
C ARG A 144 -2.65 -13.02 20.13
N ALA A 145 -2.51 -13.13 18.83
CA ALA A 145 -3.55 -13.59 17.93
C ALA A 145 -3.27 -15.02 17.45
N THR A 146 -4.33 -15.82 17.36
CA THR A 146 -4.31 -17.14 16.74
C THR A 146 -5.31 -17.16 15.59
N PHE A 147 -4.86 -17.61 14.41
CA PHE A 147 -5.64 -17.78 13.19
C PHE A 147 -5.71 -19.29 12.90
N SER A 148 -6.88 -19.88 13.11
CA SER A 148 -7.13 -21.31 12.96
C SER A 148 -8.01 -21.58 11.75
N TYR A 149 -7.65 -22.54 10.89
CA TYR A 149 -8.47 -22.87 9.72
C TYR A 149 -8.33 -24.34 9.28
N VAL A 150 -9.35 -24.85 8.60
CA VAL A 150 -9.38 -26.18 7.99
C VAL A 150 -9.79 -26.05 6.53
N GLY A 151 -8.80 -25.91 5.64
CA GLY A 151 -9.04 -25.69 4.22
C GLY A 151 -8.93 -24.22 3.82
N TYR A 152 -9.79 -23.75 2.91
CA TYR A 152 -9.64 -22.43 2.26
C TYR A 152 -10.73 -21.41 2.62
N ASN A 153 -11.85 -21.85 3.20
CA ASN A 153 -13.07 -21.04 3.30
C ASN A 153 -13.41 -20.60 4.73
N ASP A 154 -12.65 -21.04 5.71
CA ASP A 154 -12.82 -20.66 7.10
C ASP A 154 -11.55 -20.03 7.67
N VAL A 155 -11.73 -19.12 8.62
CA VAL A 155 -10.70 -18.73 9.57
C VAL A 155 -11.39 -18.37 10.87
N LEU A 156 -10.92 -18.94 11.96
CA LEU A 156 -11.30 -18.60 13.31
C LEU A 156 -10.17 -17.80 13.93
N VAL A 157 -10.48 -16.57 14.33
CA VAL A 157 -9.51 -15.68 14.96
C VAL A 157 -9.79 -15.61 16.45
N ARG A 158 -8.75 -15.80 17.25
CA ARG A 158 -8.78 -15.59 18.69
C ARG A 158 -7.71 -14.61 19.10
N VAL A 159 -8.02 -13.71 20.02
CA VAL A 159 -7.05 -12.79 20.61
C VAL A 159 -6.97 -13.05 22.11
N TYR A 160 -5.75 -13.11 22.61
CA TYR A 160 -5.43 -13.39 24.00
C TYR A 160 -4.60 -12.27 24.59
N ASP A 161 -4.83 -12.00 25.88
CA ASP A 161 -3.91 -11.23 26.68
C ASP A 161 -2.56 -11.95 26.74
N LYS A 162 -1.49 -11.29 26.28
CA LYS A 162 -0.19 -11.95 26.18
C LYS A 162 0.39 -12.34 27.55
N SER A 163 0.03 -11.63 28.61
CA SER A 163 0.56 -11.83 29.96
C SER A 163 -0.24 -12.86 30.77
N THR A 164 -1.57 -12.85 30.66
CA THR A 164 -2.45 -13.74 31.43
C THR A 164 -2.91 -14.97 30.64
N ASN A 165 -2.75 -14.97 29.31
CA ASN A 165 -3.38 -15.92 28.38
C ASN A 165 -4.92 -15.94 28.48
N GLU A 166 -5.53 -14.88 29.00
CA GLU A 166 -6.99 -14.72 28.99
C GLU A 166 -7.47 -14.48 27.55
N GLU A 167 -8.54 -15.16 27.14
CA GLU A 167 -9.16 -14.91 25.83
C GLU A 167 -9.93 -13.59 25.89
N LEU A 168 -9.50 -12.62 25.08
CA LEU A 168 -10.12 -11.31 24.98
C LEU A 168 -11.18 -11.27 23.88
N PHE A 169 -10.98 -12.07 22.84
CA PHE A 169 -11.86 -12.08 21.67
C PHE A 169 -11.83 -13.42 20.94
N ILE A 170 -12.98 -13.77 20.39
CA ILE A 170 -13.16 -14.87 19.45
C ILE A 170 -14.10 -14.43 18.34
N SER A 171 -13.66 -14.60 17.08
CA SER A 171 -14.51 -14.29 15.94
C SER A 171 -15.69 -15.25 15.86
N ALA A 172 -16.87 -14.75 15.48
CA ALA A 172 -17.98 -15.63 15.15
C ALA A 172 -17.57 -16.56 13.99
N GLN A 173 -17.64 -17.87 14.19
CA GLN A 173 -17.60 -18.81 13.05
C GLN A 173 -18.94 -18.70 12.36
N ASP A 174 -18.97 -18.11 11.17
CA ASP A 174 -20.12 -18.30 10.26
C ASP A 174 -20.16 -19.79 9.90
N GLN A 175 -21.05 -20.52 10.58
CA GLN A 175 -21.39 -21.90 10.25
C GLN A 175 -22.21 -21.89 8.96
N HIS A 176 -21.54 -21.84 7.81
CA HIS A 176 -22.18 -22.00 6.51
C HIS A 176 -21.64 -23.21 5.76
#